data_AF-A0A352S6D5-F1
#
_entry.id   AF-A0A352S6D5-F1
#
_cell.length_a   1.000
_cell.length_b   1.000
_cell.length_c   1.000
_cell.angle_alpha   90.00
_cell.angle_beta   90.00
_cell.angle_gamma   90.00
#
_symmetry.space_group_name_H-M   'P 1'
#
loop_
_entity.id
_entity.type
_entity.pdbx_description
1 polymer ?
#
loop_
_entity_poly.entity_id
_entity_poly.type
_entity_poly.pdbx_seq_one_letter_code
_entity_poly.pdbx_strand_id
1 'polypeptide(L)'
;LAGFGALALIVLVVSGLSLRALSQATDGFSAYINGLNARGAMASEVRTSVDRRAIAARNLVLVTTPADISLEKEAVLKAHDDVKARLGKLNEMIKAEGVSETARNLVAEVDRIEARYGPVATAIVALALEGKRDAAIEKMNNECRPLLAELIKATNTYASFTKERQDEMIRKLQDDYVAQRNLLIIVSLAAVAFAMTGGMLLTRAITGPIERAVGVASTVARGELGMRIEVNSTDETGRLLGALRDMNERLSETVARVREGSSSIAVATGQIAEGNMDLSSRTEQQASSLEETAASIEELAATVRHNTENARQASELARNATEVAQQGSSTVGRVVDTMEGISASSTKIAEITGIIEGIAFQTNILALNAAVEAARAGEQGRG
;
A
#
# COMPACT_ATOMS: atom_id res chain seq x y z
N LEU A 1 18.08 9.38 0.44
CA LEU A 1 19.26 9.70 -0.42
C LEU A 1 20.45 10.23 0.39
N ALA A 2 20.28 11.28 1.21
CA ALA A 2 21.37 11.83 2.02
C ALA A 2 22.08 10.80 2.93
N GLY A 3 21.33 9.91 3.61
CA GLY A 3 21.92 8.86 4.47
C GLY A 3 22.78 7.83 3.72
N PHE A 4 22.33 7.38 2.55
CA PHE A 4 23.12 6.47 1.71
C PHE A 4 24.35 7.16 1.12
N GLY A 5 24.24 8.44 0.74
CA GLY A 5 25.38 9.25 0.30
C GLY A 5 26.43 9.43 1.40
N ALA A 6 26.01 9.66 2.65
CA ALA A 6 26.91 9.75 3.79
C ALA A 6 27.66 8.44 4.06
N LEU A 7 26.98 7.28 3.98
CA LEU A 7 27.62 5.98 4.12
C LEU A 7 28.63 5.70 3.00
N ALA A 8 28.29 6.02 1.75
CA ALA A 8 29.22 5.89 0.63
C ALA A 8 30.46 6.79 0.80
N LEU A 9 30.28 8.02 1.28
CA LEU A 9 31.38 8.93 1.58
C LEU A 9 32.29 8.38 2.68
N ILE A 10 31.72 7.80 3.73
CA ILE A 10 32.49 7.17 4.83
C ILE A 10 33.34 6.01 4.28
N VAL A 11 32.78 5.17 3.41
CA VAL A 11 33.55 4.08 2.77
C VAL A 11 34.71 4.66 1.95
N LEU A 12 34.48 5.70 1.14
CA LEU A 12 35.53 6.34 0.36
C LEU A 12 36.64 6.92 1.25
N VAL A 13 36.28 7.54 2.37
CA VAL A 13 37.25 8.09 3.32
C VAL A 13 38.09 6.97 3.96
N VAL A 14 37.45 5.88 4.43
CA VAL A 14 38.15 4.73 5.02
C VAL A 14 39.07 4.07 4.00
N SER A 15 38.59 3.84 2.76
CA SER A 15 39.41 3.28 1.68
C SER A 15 40.58 4.19 1.33
N GLY A 16 40.37 5.51 1.26
CA GLY A 16 41.45 6.47 1.00
C GLY A 16 42.51 6.50 2.09
N LEU A 17 42.10 6.46 3.36
CA LEU A 17 43.02 6.35 4.51
C LEU A 17 43.81 5.04 4.47
N SER A 18 43.15 3.94 4.15
CA SER A 18 43.79 2.62 4.04
C SER A 18 44.84 2.58 2.90
N LEU A 19 44.50 3.10 1.72
CA LEU A 19 45.44 3.19 0.60
C LEU A 19 46.65 4.07 0.93
N ARG A 20 46.43 5.20 1.63
CA ARG A 20 47.52 6.08 2.07
C ARG A 20 48.44 5.39 3.08
N ALA A 21 47.87 4.68 4.06
CA ALA A 21 48.64 3.92 5.04
C ALA A 21 49.48 2.83 4.36
N LEU A 22 48.89 2.10 3.40
CA LEU A 22 49.58 1.07 2.64
C LEU A 22 50.71 1.62 1.76
N SER A 23 50.49 2.77 1.11
CA SER A 23 51.53 3.47 0.34
C SER A 23 52.70 3.86 1.24
N GLN A 24 52.42 4.49 2.39
CA GLN A 24 53.47 4.93 3.32
C GLN A 24 54.28 3.76 3.90
N ALA A 25 53.61 2.65 4.23
CA ALA A 25 54.28 1.43 4.67
C ALA A 25 55.19 0.84 3.56
N THR A 26 54.71 0.84 2.32
CA THR A 26 55.48 0.33 1.16
C THR A 26 56.69 1.22 0.85
N ASP A 27 56.50 2.55 0.85
CA ASP A 27 57.57 3.52 0.61
C ASP A 27 58.64 3.45 1.72
N GLY A 28 58.21 3.36 2.98
CA GLY A 28 59.10 3.20 4.13
C GLY A 28 59.91 1.89 4.07
N PHE A 29 59.28 0.79 3.68
CA PHE A 29 59.95 -0.49 3.49
C PHE A 29 60.96 -0.45 2.32
N SER A 30 60.60 0.18 1.20
CA SER A 30 61.52 0.37 0.07
C SER A 30 62.74 1.21 0.46
N ALA A 31 62.54 2.30 1.22
CA ALA A 31 63.64 3.12 1.75
C ALA A 31 64.54 2.34 2.73
N TYR A 32 63.96 1.42 3.51
CA TYR A 32 64.73 0.50 4.36
C TYR A 32 65.62 -0.43 3.55
N ILE A 33 65.03 -1.22 2.64
CA ILE A 33 65.74 -2.25 1.87
C ILE A 33 66.75 -1.62 0.92
N ASN A 34 66.31 -0.71 0.06
CA ASN A 34 67.13 -0.16 -1.03
C ASN A 34 68.06 0.98 -0.57
N GLY A 35 67.77 1.58 0.59
CA GLY A 35 68.54 2.71 1.12
C GLY A 35 69.54 2.28 2.18
N LEU A 36 69.09 2.22 3.42
CA LEU A 36 69.98 2.08 4.58
C LEU A 36 70.49 0.64 4.77
N ASN A 37 69.67 -0.37 4.49
CA ASN A 37 70.08 -1.77 4.55
C ASN A 37 71.13 -2.11 3.49
N ALA A 38 70.86 -1.75 2.23
CA ALA A 38 71.80 -1.94 1.13
C ALA A 38 73.18 -1.29 1.39
N ARG A 39 73.22 -0.07 1.96
CA ARG A 39 74.48 0.61 2.30
C ARG A 39 75.27 -0.08 3.41
N GLY A 40 74.58 -0.54 4.46
CA GLY A 40 75.22 -1.30 5.54
C GLY A 40 75.78 -2.64 5.04
N ALA A 41 75.02 -3.34 4.20
CA ALA A 41 75.47 -4.57 3.55
C ALA A 41 76.70 -4.32 2.66
N MET A 42 76.69 -3.27 1.84
CA MET A 42 77.82 -2.90 0.99
C MET A 42 79.08 -2.57 1.81
N ALA A 43 78.95 -1.90 2.96
CA ALA A 43 80.08 -1.64 3.84
C ALA A 43 80.67 -2.93 4.45
N SER A 44 79.81 -3.88 4.81
CA SER A 44 80.24 -5.23 5.25
C SER A 44 80.95 -6.00 4.13
N GLU A 45 80.49 -5.84 2.89
CA GLU A 45 81.15 -6.41 1.71
C GLU A 45 82.53 -5.78 1.45
N VAL A 46 82.67 -4.45 1.56
CA VAL A 46 83.98 -3.75 1.51
C VAL A 46 84.90 -4.33 2.56
N ARG A 47 84.43 -4.44 3.81
CA ARG A 47 85.20 -5.02 4.91
C ARG A 47 85.65 -6.46 4.62
N THR A 48 84.74 -7.29 4.13
CA THR A 48 85.07 -8.67 3.77
C THR A 48 86.16 -8.74 2.69
N SER A 49 86.14 -7.85 1.70
CA SER A 49 87.17 -7.78 0.66
C SER A 49 88.52 -7.28 1.20
N VAL A 50 88.50 -6.31 2.12
CA VAL A 50 89.70 -5.84 2.84
C VAL A 50 90.35 -6.98 3.62
N ASP A 51 89.56 -7.74 4.40
CA ASP A 51 90.06 -8.87 5.19
C ASP A 51 90.62 -9.97 4.27
N ARG A 52 89.96 -10.29 3.16
CA ARG A 52 90.47 -11.23 2.15
C ARG A 52 91.78 -10.77 1.53
N ARG A 53 91.91 -9.48 1.20
CA ARG A 53 93.14 -8.90 0.66
C ARG A 53 94.29 -9.02 1.68
N ALA A 54 94.03 -8.71 2.94
CA ALA A 54 95.03 -8.84 4.00
C ALA A 54 95.48 -10.30 4.19
N ILE A 55 94.54 -11.24 4.19
CA ILE A 55 94.83 -12.68 4.32
C ILE A 55 95.65 -13.17 3.12
N ALA A 56 95.24 -12.86 1.89
CA ALA A 56 95.94 -13.28 0.68
C ALA A 56 97.34 -12.66 0.58
N ALA A 57 97.49 -11.37 0.93
CA ALA A 57 98.80 -10.71 0.99
C ALA A 57 99.73 -11.39 2.01
N ARG A 58 99.20 -11.74 3.20
CA ARG A 58 99.97 -12.48 4.22
C ARG A 58 100.35 -13.88 3.73
N ASN A 59 99.40 -14.62 3.16
CA ASN A 59 99.64 -15.96 2.65
C ASN A 59 100.69 -15.96 1.55
N LEU A 60 100.65 -14.99 0.62
CA LEU A 60 101.63 -14.82 -0.44
C LEU A 60 103.07 -14.67 0.09
N VAL A 61 103.25 -14.01 1.24
CA VAL A 61 104.57 -13.88 1.90
C VAL A 61 105.02 -15.19 2.55
N LEU A 62 104.07 -16.06 2.94
CA LEU A 62 104.34 -17.29 3.68
C LEU A 62 104.59 -18.50 2.77
N VAL A 63 103.83 -18.64 1.69
CA VAL A 63 103.90 -19.77 0.76
C VAL A 63 105.23 -19.81 0.01
N THR A 64 105.66 -21.00 -0.39
CA THR A 64 106.99 -21.23 -0.99
C THR A 64 106.93 -21.93 -2.35
N THR A 65 105.81 -22.58 -2.70
CA THR A 65 105.69 -23.26 -3.99
C THR A 65 105.24 -22.29 -5.09
N PRO A 66 105.72 -22.43 -6.35
CA PRO A 66 105.31 -21.57 -7.45
C PRO A 66 103.80 -21.58 -7.73
N ALA A 67 103.15 -22.73 -7.51
CA ALA A 67 101.70 -22.88 -7.67
C ALA A 67 100.92 -22.05 -6.64
N ASP A 68 101.30 -22.15 -5.36
CA ASP A 68 100.65 -21.39 -4.27
C ASP A 68 100.91 -19.89 -4.39
N ILE A 69 102.12 -19.48 -4.81
CA ILE A 69 102.46 -18.07 -5.07
C ILE A 69 101.54 -17.50 -6.15
N SER A 70 101.29 -18.25 -7.22
CA SER A 70 100.42 -17.81 -8.32
C SER A 70 98.97 -17.68 -7.85
N LEU A 71 98.48 -18.66 -7.06
CA LEU A 71 97.15 -18.65 -6.49
C LEU A 71 96.93 -17.45 -5.56
N GLU A 72 97.83 -17.22 -4.61
CA GLU A 72 97.70 -16.13 -3.63
C GLU A 72 97.91 -14.75 -4.27
N LYS A 73 98.75 -14.66 -5.32
CA LYS A 73 98.85 -13.44 -6.15
C LYS A 73 97.53 -13.12 -6.84
N GLU A 74 96.86 -14.11 -7.43
CA GLU A 74 95.56 -13.88 -8.05
C GLU A 74 94.52 -13.47 -6.99
N ALA A 75 94.50 -14.16 -5.85
CA ALA A 75 93.57 -13.88 -4.76
C ALA A 75 93.72 -12.45 -4.20
N VAL A 76 94.95 -11.98 -3.99
CA VAL A 76 95.19 -10.62 -3.46
C VAL A 76 94.84 -9.53 -4.47
N LEU A 77 95.14 -9.73 -5.76
CA LEU A 77 94.80 -8.78 -6.82
C LEU A 77 93.28 -8.72 -7.02
N LYS A 78 92.61 -9.86 -7.06
CA LYS A 78 91.15 -9.93 -7.13
C LYS A 78 90.49 -9.26 -5.92
N ALA A 79 91.00 -9.53 -4.72
CA ALA A 79 90.48 -8.88 -3.51
C ALA A 79 90.73 -7.36 -3.52
N HIS A 80 91.86 -6.89 -4.08
CA HIS A 80 92.13 -5.47 -4.29
C HIS A 80 91.12 -4.81 -5.23
N ASP A 81 90.83 -5.44 -6.37
CA ASP A 81 89.83 -4.96 -7.31
C ASP A 81 88.42 -4.98 -6.71
N ASP A 82 88.08 -6.03 -5.95
CA ASP A 82 86.80 -6.12 -5.23
C ASP A 82 86.65 -4.97 -4.21
N VAL A 83 87.70 -4.62 -3.46
CA VAL A 83 87.67 -3.47 -2.54
C VAL A 83 87.38 -2.19 -3.33
N LYS A 84 88.11 -1.94 -4.41
CA LYS A 84 87.92 -0.74 -5.25
C LYS A 84 86.51 -0.66 -5.83
N ALA A 85 86.00 -1.77 -6.36
CA ALA A 85 84.67 -1.83 -6.96
C ALA A 85 83.56 -1.63 -5.92
N ARG A 86 83.64 -2.30 -4.76
CA ARG A 86 82.63 -2.22 -3.70
C ARG A 86 82.65 -0.86 -3.00
N LEU A 87 83.84 -0.31 -2.76
CA LEU A 87 83.98 1.03 -2.18
C LEU A 87 83.47 2.10 -3.16
N GLY A 88 83.75 1.95 -4.46
CA GLY A 88 83.16 2.79 -5.51
C GLY A 88 81.64 2.74 -5.51
N LYS A 89 81.03 1.54 -5.40
CA LYS A 89 79.57 1.40 -5.27
C LYS A 89 79.04 2.06 -4.00
N LEU A 90 79.70 1.85 -2.87
CA LEU A 90 79.32 2.49 -1.60
C LEU A 90 79.35 4.03 -1.71
N ASN A 91 80.36 4.57 -2.40
CA ASN A 91 80.50 5.99 -2.68
C ASN A 91 79.39 6.54 -3.58
N GLU A 92 78.90 5.79 -4.55
CA GLU A 92 77.71 6.19 -5.31
C GLU A 92 76.44 6.16 -4.44
N MET A 93 76.28 5.14 -3.60
CA MET A 93 75.10 5.02 -2.74
C MET A 93 74.96 6.15 -1.72
N ILE A 94 76.07 6.72 -1.22
CA ILE A 94 76.01 7.85 -0.28
C ILE A 94 75.71 9.22 -0.92
N LYS A 95 75.75 9.30 -2.26
CA LYS A 95 75.37 10.51 -3.02
C LYS A 95 73.86 10.65 -3.18
N ALA A 96 73.10 9.58 -2.93
CA ALA A 96 71.65 9.62 -2.98
C ALA A 96 71.05 10.71 -2.07
N GLU A 97 69.90 11.25 -2.46
CA GLU A 97 69.15 12.19 -1.65
C GLU A 97 68.67 11.52 -0.34
N GLY A 98 68.64 12.29 0.75
CA GLY A 98 68.25 11.77 2.07
C GLY A 98 69.37 11.06 2.86
N VAL A 99 70.59 10.97 2.32
CA VAL A 99 71.76 10.47 3.06
C VAL A 99 72.29 11.56 4.00
N SER A 100 72.50 11.22 5.28
CA SER A 100 73.01 12.16 6.28
C SER A 100 74.46 12.55 6.02
N GLU A 101 74.83 13.76 6.44
CA GLU A 101 76.21 14.26 6.36
C GLU A 101 77.17 13.37 7.15
N THR A 102 76.76 12.88 8.33
CA THR A 102 77.52 11.91 9.12
C THR A 102 77.84 10.64 8.33
N ALA A 103 76.87 10.10 7.58
CA ALA A 103 77.09 8.90 6.76
C ALA A 103 78.12 9.16 5.67
N ARG A 104 78.05 10.32 5.01
CA ARG A 104 79.02 10.73 3.98
C ARG A 104 80.42 10.88 4.57
N ASN A 105 80.54 11.53 5.73
CA ASN A 105 81.82 11.74 6.40
C ASN A 105 82.47 10.42 6.85
N LEU A 106 81.68 9.46 7.35
CA LEU A 106 82.19 8.15 7.75
C LEU A 106 82.71 7.34 6.56
N VAL A 107 82.05 7.37 5.41
CA VAL A 107 82.54 6.70 4.20
C VAL A 107 83.74 7.44 3.59
N ALA A 108 83.76 8.77 3.62
CA ALA A 108 84.92 9.54 3.19
C ALA A 108 86.18 9.23 4.03
N GLU A 109 86.01 8.90 5.32
CA GLU A 109 87.12 8.43 6.16
C GLU A 109 87.59 7.02 5.75
N VAL A 110 86.67 6.13 5.38
CA VAL A 110 87.01 4.81 4.81
C VAL A 110 87.83 4.98 3.52
N ASP A 111 87.42 5.88 2.62
CA ASP A 111 88.16 6.21 1.39
C ASP A 111 89.57 6.73 1.68
N ARG A 112 89.68 7.67 2.63
CA ARG A 112 90.96 8.28 3.01
C ARG A 112 91.94 7.24 3.53
N ILE A 113 91.47 6.32 4.37
CA ILE A 113 92.31 5.25 4.92
C ILE A 113 92.64 4.23 3.83
N GLU A 114 91.67 3.83 3.00
CA GLU A 114 91.89 2.89 1.90
C GLU A 114 92.92 3.43 0.88
N ALA A 115 92.92 4.73 0.59
CA ALA A 115 93.91 5.37 -0.28
C ALA A 115 95.35 5.24 0.26
N ARG A 116 95.54 5.13 1.58
CA ARG A 116 96.84 4.86 2.22
C ARG A 116 97.13 3.36 2.31
N TYR A 117 96.13 2.55 2.64
CA TYR A 117 96.26 1.11 2.85
C TYR A 117 96.47 0.31 1.56
N GLY A 118 95.74 0.63 0.49
CA GLY A 118 95.78 -0.06 -0.80
C GLY A 118 97.19 -0.14 -1.40
N PRO A 119 97.94 0.98 -1.53
CA PRO A 119 99.31 0.98 -2.04
C PRO A 119 100.27 0.14 -1.19
N VAL A 120 100.11 0.16 0.14
CA VAL A 120 100.94 -0.65 1.06
C VAL A 120 100.67 -2.14 0.84
N ALA A 121 99.42 -2.54 0.68
CA ALA A 121 99.06 -3.93 0.39
C ALA A 121 99.66 -4.39 -0.95
N THR A 122 99.60 -3.58 -2.01
CA THR A 122 100.21 -3.92 -3.31
C THR A 122 101.73 -3.93 -3.28
N ALA A 123 102.36 -3.05 -2.47
CA ALA A 123 103.81 -3.04 -2.30
C ALA A 123 104.32 -4.31 -1.61
N ILE A 124 103.56 -4.85 -0.65
CA ILE A 124 103.87 -6.14 -0.01
C ILE A 124 103.81 -7.27 -1.04
N VAL A 125 102.82 -7.25 -1.94
CA VAL A 125 102.72 -8.21 -3.04
C VAL A 125 103.94 -8.14 -3.96
N ALA A 126 104.37 -6.94 -4.34
CA ALA A 126 105.57 -6.76 -5.17
C ALA A 126 106.83 -7.30 -4.48
N LEU A 127 107.05 -6.95 -3.20
CA LEU A 127 108.19 -7.45 -2.42
C LEU A 127 108.19 -8.98 -2.29
N ALA A 128 107.02 -9.58 -2.08
CA ALA A 128 106.88 -11.04 -2.01
C ALA A 128 107.24 -11.72 -3.35
N LEU A 129 106.77 -11.17 -4.48
CA LEU A 129 107.07 -11.69 -5.81
C LEU A 129 108.54 -11.49 -6.23
N GLU A 130 109.20 -10.47 -5.71
CA GLU A 130 110.65 -10.23 -5.87
C GLU A 130 111.51 -11.11 -4.93
N GLY A 131 110.90 -11.95 -4.09
CA GLY A 131 111.61 -12.79 -3.12
C GLY A 131 112.15 -12.04 -1.89
N LYS A 132 111.79 -10.77 -1.70
CA LYS A 132 112.22 -9.91 -0.59
C LYS A 132 111.34 -10.11 0.65
N ARG A 133 111.34 -11.33 1.19
CA ARG A 133 110.44 -11.75 2.28
C ARG A 133 110.57 -10.90 3.54
N ASP A 134 111.78 -10.61 4.01
CA ASP A 134 111.98 -9.84 5.25
C ASP A 134 111.46 -8.41 5.13
N ALA A 135 111.71 -7.75 3.99
CA ALA A 135 111.17 -6.43 3.69
C ALA A 135 109.64 -6.43 3.61
N ALA A 136 109.04 -7.49 3.05
CA ALA A 136 107.59 -7.66 3.02
C ALA A 136 106.99 -7.82 4.43
N ILE A 137 107.66 -8.58 5.31
CA ILE A 137 107.25 -8.77 6.72
C ILE A 137 107.37 -7.46 7.50
N GLU A 138 108.47 -6.73 7.34
CA GLU A 138 108.69 -5.44 8.00
C GLU A 138 107.60 -4.44 7.60
N LYS A 139 107.34 -4.31 6.29
CA LYS A 139 106.27 -3.45 5.77
C LYS A 139 104.88 -3.89 6.26
N MET A 140 104.66 -5.20 6.38
CA MET A 140 103.42 -5.72 6.93
C MET A 140 103.23 -5.31 8.41
N ASN A 141 104.28 -5.39 9.22
CA ASN A 141 104.22 -5.06 10.64
C ASN A 141 104.12 -3.56 10.91
N ASN A 142 104.93 -2.76 10.22
CA ASN A 142 105.08 -1.34 10.52
C ASN A 142 104.04 -0.45 9.85
N GLU A 143 103.56 -0.84 8.66
CA GLU A 143 102.64 0.00 7.87
C GLU A 143 101.28 -0.67 7.63
N CYS A 144 101.27 -1.93 7.19
CA CYS A 144 100.03 -2.61 6.80
C CYS A 144 99.11 -2.87 7.99
N ARG A 145 99.62 -3.44 9.10
CA ARG A 145 98.81 -3.80 10.26
C ARG A 145 98.14 -2.58 10.94
N PRO A 146 98.84 -1.45 11.19
CA PRO A 146 98.20 -0.24 11.71
C PRO A 146 97.12 0.31 10.77
N LEU A 147 97.40 0.44 9.47
CA LEU A 147 96.44 0.94 8.48
C LEU A 147 95.24 0.00 8.32
N LEU A 148 95.47 -1.31 8.36
CA LEU A 148 94.40 -2.30 8.35
C LEU A 148 93.52 -2.13 9.60
N ALA A 149 94.10 -1.97 10.79
CA ALA A 149 93.33 -1.73 12.00
C ALA A 149 92.50 -0.43 11.95
N GLU A 150 93.05 0.66 11.38
CA GLU A 150 92.33 1.91 11.12
C GLU A 150 91.15 1.67 10.16
N LEU A 151 91.37 0.98 9.05
CA LEU A 151 90.33 0.70 8.04
C LEU A 151 89.22 -0.21 8.60
N ILE A 152 89.63 -1.21 9.37
CA ILE A 152 88.75 -2.10 10.11
C ILE A 152 87.85 -1.32 11.07
N LYS A 153 88.43 -0.37 11.80
CA LYS A 153 87.68 0.48 12.72
C LYS A 153 86.70 1.38 11.96
N ALA A 154 87.15 2.07 10.91
CA ALA A 154 86.32 2.98 10.12
C ALA A 154 85.12 2.25 9.45
N THR A 155 85.36 1.09 8.83
CA THR A 155 84.30 0.27 8.22
C THR A 155 83.30 -0.23 9.27
N ASN A 156 83.76 -0.65 10.45
CA ASN A 156 82.89 -1.05 11.55
C ASN A 156 82.08 0.13 12.12
N THR A 157 82.69 1.31 12.26
CA THR A 157 81.98 2.52 12.72
C THR A 157 80.84 2.88 11.77
N TYR A 158 81.07 2.83 10.46
CA TYR A 158 80.00 3.06 9.48
C TYR A 158 78.94 1.95 9.52
N ALA A 159 79.33 0.68 9.61
CA ALA A 159 78.39 -0.43 9.71
C ALA A 159 77.49 -0.31 10.96
N SER A 160 78.06 -0.02 12.12
CA SER A 160 77.31 0.23 13.36
C SER A 160 76.38 1.43 13.24
N PHE A 161 76.85 2.55 12.66
CA PHE A 161 76.01 3.71 12.40
C PHE A 161 74.80 3.35 11.52
N THR A 162 75.00 2.58 10.46
CA THR A 162 73.87 2.14 9.61
C THR A 162 72.91 1.21 10.34
N LYS A 163 73.41 0.35 11.24
CA LYS A 163 72.59 -0.55 12.05
C LYS A 163 71.74 0.19 13.08
N GLU A 164 72.32 1.14 13.81
CA GLU A 164 71.57 1.98 14.77
C GLU A 164 70.45 2.76 14.07
N ARG A 165 70.76 3.36 12.91
CA ARG A 165 69.77 4.06 12.08
C ARG A 165 68.68 3.11 11.54
N GLN A 166 69.02 1.85 11.24
CA GLN A 166 68.05 0.83 10.80
C GLN A 166 67.07 0.52 11.94
N ASP A 167 67.60 0.28 13.14
CA ASP A 167 66.79 -0.01 14.33
C ASP A 167 65.86 1.16 14.68
N GLU A 168 66.35 2.40 14.61
CA GLU A 168 65.53 3.61 14.78
C GLU A 168 64.42 3.71 13.73
N MET A 169 64.75 3.45 12.46
CA MET A 169 63.77 3.51 11.38
C MET A 169 62.70 2.42 11.50
N ILE A 170 63.08 1.20 11.91
CA ILE A 170 62.13 0.11 12.18
C ILE A 170 61.18 0.50 13.31
N ARG A 171 61.69 1.05 14.42
CA ARG A 171 60.85 1.53 15.53
C ARG A 171 59.87 2.59 15.08
N LYS A 172 60.33 3.58 14.30
CA LYS A 172 59.46 4.63 13.75
C LYS A 172 58.36 4.05 12.84
N LEU A 173 58.72 3.13 11.93
CA LEU A 173 57.74 2.46 11.07
C LEU A 173 56.73 1.63 11.87
N GLN A 174 57.14 1.00 12.97
CA GLN A 174 56.23 0.30 13.88
C GLN A 174 55.28 1.25 14.62
N ASP A 175 55.79 2.36 15.14
CA ASP A 175 54.97 3.37 15.82
C ASP A 175 53.95 4.00 14.87
N ASP A 176 54.39 4.37 13.66
CA ASP A 176 53.53 4.90 12.61
C ASP A 176 52.46 3.87 12.21
N TYR A 177 52.83 2.59 12.08
CA TYR A 177 51.87 1.50 11.81
C TYR A 177 50.82 1.37 12.92
N VAL A 178 51.22 1.37 14.18
CA VAL A 178 50.29 1.26 15.32
C VAL A 178 49.33 2.46 15.35
N ALA A 179 49.83 3.68 15.13
CA ALA A 179 49.02 4.87 15.07
C ALA A 179 48.00 4.82 13.91
N GLN A 180 48.44 4.45 12.70
CA GLN A 180 47.57 4.32 11.53
C GLN A 180 46.53 3.21 11.69
N ARG A 181 46.93 2.06 12.22
CA ARG A 181 46.02 0.94 12.52
C ARG A 181 44.95 1.36 13.52
N ASN A 182 45.34 2.00 14.62
CA ASN A 182 44.38 2.44 15.64
C ASN A 182 43.42 3.51 15.09
N LEU A 183 43.91 4.44 14.28
CA LEU A 183 43.05 5.42 13.59
C LEU A 183 42.03 4.73 12.68
N LEU A 184 42.46 3.76 11.86
CA LEU A 184 41.57 2.99 10.99
C LEU A 184 40.50 2.21 11.78
N ILE A 185 40.87 1.61 12.91
CA ILE A 185 39.92 0.93 13.81
C ILE A 185 38.89 1.90 14.35
N ILE A 186 39.33 3.06 14.88
CA ILE A 186 38.43 4.08 15.45
C ILE A 186 37.45 4.60 14.40
N VAL A 187 37.94 4.96 13.20
CA VAL A 187 37.10 5.45 12.11
C VAL A 187 36.12 4.37 11.63
N SER A 188 36.55 3.10 11.56
CA SER A 188 35.69 1.99 11.18
C SER A 188 34.58 1.72 12.21
N LEU A 189 34.92 1.77 13.51
CA LEU A 189 33.93 1.62 14.58
C LEU A 189 32.93 2.79 14.58
N ALA A 190 33.42 4.03 14.39
CA ALA A 190 32.57 5.20 14.27
C ALA A 190 31.62 5.10 13.06
N ALA A 191 32.12 4.59 11.92
CA ALA A 191 31.32 4.34 10.73
C ALA A 191 30.19 3.33 10.99
N VAL A 192 30.50 2.21 11.66
CA VAL A 192 29.50 1.18 12.01
C VAL A 192 28.47 1.74 12.99
N ALA A 193 28.91 2.47 14.02
CA ALA A 193 28.00 3.11 14.98
C ALA A 193 27.06 4.09 14.26
N PHE A 194 27.60 4.95 13.38
CA PHE A 194 26.80 5.88 12.58
C PHE A 194 25.79 5.15 11.69
N ALA A 195 26.19 4.05 11.04
CA ALA A 195 25.29 3.23 10.22
C ALA A 195 24.16 2.60 11.04
N MET A 196 24.47 2.04 12.21
CA MET A 196 23.46 1.44 13.10
C MET A 196 22.49 2.49 13.64
N THR A 197 22.99 3.63 14.11
CA THR A 197 22.15 4.74 14.60
C THR A 197 21.26 5.27 13.48
N GLY A 198 21.83 5.52 12.29
CA GLY A 198 21.07 5.95 11.12
C GLY A 198 19.99 4.94 10.72
N GLY A 199 20.33 3.64 10.69
CA GLY A 199 19.40 2.56 10.41
C GLY A 199 18.26 2.47 11.43
N MET A 200 18.56 2.56 12.73
CA MET A 200 17.53 2.57 13.77
C MET A 200 16.59 3.78 13.65
N LEU A 201 17.12 4.97 13.37
CA LEU A 201 16.32 6.18 13.19
C LEU A 201 15.43 6.07 11.95
N LEU A 202 15.94 5.58 10.82
CA LEU A 202 15.17 5.35 9.60
C LEU A 202 14.05 4.32 9.83
N THR A 203 14.34 3.20 10.49
CA THR A 203 13.32 2.19 10.81
C THR A 203 12.23 2.76 11.72
N ARG A 204 12.58 3.58 12.71
CA ARG A 204 11.60 4.24 13.59
C ARG A 204 10.78 5.31 12.87
N ALA A 205 11.40 6.06 11.97
CA ALA A 205 10.75 7.16 11.24
C ALA A 205 9.85 6.67 10.11
N ILE A 206 10.17 5.54 9.46
CA ILE A 206 9.47 5.07 8.28
C ILE A 206 8.67 3.79 8.55
N THR A 207 9.34 2.72 8.99
CA THR A 207 8.72 1.39 9.10
C THR A 207 7.57 1.38 10.11
N GLY A 208 7.77 1.99 11.30
CA GLY A 208 6.72 2.04 12.33
C GLY A 208 5.43 2.76 11.90
N PRO A 209 5.50 3.99 11.37
CA PRO A 209 4.32 4.67 10.83
C PRO A 209 3.65 3.94 9.65
N ILE A 210 4.42 3.32 8.76
CA ILE A 210 3.86 2.52 7.65
C ILE A 210 3.11 1.30 8.18
N GLU A 211 3.66 0.59 9.17
CA GLU A 211 2.99 -0.56 9.79
C GLU A 211 1.66 -0.15 10.44
N ARG A 212 1.62 1.02 11.11
CA ARG A 212 0.36 1.59 11.60
C ARG A 212 -0.63 1.89 10.48
N ALA A 213 -0.17 2.47 9.36
CA ALA A 213 -1.02 2.75 8.21
C ALA A 213 -1.61 1.46 7.60
N VAL A 214 -0.81 0.40 7.49
CA VAL A 214 -1.27 -0.94 7.06
C VAL A 214 -2.30 -1.49 8.04
N GLY A 215 -2.07 -1.35 9.35
CA GLY A 215 -3.03 -1.73 10.39
C GLY A 215 -4.38 -1.04 10.21
N VAL A 216 -4.37 0.28 10.01
CA VAL A 216 -5.60 1.07 9.75
C VAL A 216 -6.31 0.63 8.47
N ALA A 217 -5.57 0.42 7.38
CA ALA A 217 -6.16 -0.07 6.14
C ALA A 217 -6.82 -1.45 6.33
N SER A 218 -6.21 -2.33 7.14
CA SER A 218 -6.77 -3.65 7.45
C SER A 218 -8.06 -3.58 8.28
N THR A 219 -8.16 -2.66 9.25
CA THR A 219 -9.39 -2.49 10.04
C THR A 219 -10.53 -1.95 9.17
N VAL A 220 -10.23 -0.98 8.30
CA VAL A 220 -11.20 -0.47 7.33
C VAL A 220 -11.66 -1.58 6.38
N ALA A 221 -10.76 -2.43 5.89
CA ALA A 221 -11.10 -3.56 5.03
C ALA A 221 -12.03 -4.59 5.71
N ARG A 222 -12.00 -4.69 7.05
CA ARG A 222 -12.94 -5.52 7.84
C ARG A 222 -14.25 -4.80 8.20
N GLY A 223 -14.43 -3.54 7.80
CA GLY A 223 -15.60 -2.73 8.13
C GLY A 223 -15.56 -2.09 9.53
N GLU A 224 -14.41 -2.15 10.22
CA GLU A 224 -14.23 -1.57 11.55
C GLU A 224 -13.81 -0.09 11.43
N LEU A 225 -14.78 0.82 11.51
CA LEU A 225 -14.57 2.27 11.35
C LEU A 225 -14.47 3.04 12.68
N GLY A 226 -14.50 2.35 13.82
CA GLY A 226 -14.44 2.98 15.15
C GLY A 226 -13.04 3.34 15.64
N MET A 227 -11.99 3.03 14.89
CA MET A 227 -10.60 3.23 15.30
C MET A 227 -10.19 4.70 15.20
N ARG A 228 -9.62 5.25 16.28
CA ARG A 228 -9.05 6.60 16.27
C ARG A 228 -7.65 6.58 15.63
N ILE A 229 -7.48 7.34 14.55
CA ILE A 229 -6.21 7.42 13.82
C ILE A 229 -5.48 8.70 14.25
N GLU A 230 -4.39 8.54 15.00
CA GLU A 230 -3.55 9.66 15.45
C GLU A 230 -2.40 9.94 14.48
N VAL A 231 -2.30 11.19 14.04
CA VAL A 231 -1.26 11.67 13.12
C VAL A 231 -0.25 12.51 13.92
N ASN A 232 0.87 11.89 14.27
CA ASN A 232 1.91 12.50 15.12
C ASN A 232 3.15 12.94 14.32
N SER A 233 3.08 12.94 12.99
CA SER A 233 4.16 13.38 12.10
C SER A 233 3.61 14.27 10.98
N THR A 234 4.46 15.18 10.48
CA THR A 234 4.17 16.06 9.33
C THR A 234 4.87 15.61 8.04
N ASP A 235 5.62 14.50 8.09
CA ASP A 235 6.29 13.90 6.93
C ASP A 235 5.30 13.14 6.02
N GLU A 236 5.82 12.49 4.98
CA GLU A 236 5.05 11.68 4.03
C GLU A 236 4.23 10.57 4.70
N THR A 237 4.76 9.95 5.77
CA THR A 237 4.03 8.91 6.52
C THR A 237 2.91 9.50 7.37
N GLY A 238 3.13 10.69 7.92
CA GLY A 238 2.10 11.47 8.61
C GLY A 238 0.97 11.89 7.66
N ARG A 239 1.32 12.37 6.46
CA ARG A 239 0.34 12.69 5.40
C ARG A 239 -0.46 11.46 4.97
N LEU A 240 0.17 10.29 4.85
CA LEU A 240 -0.51 9.02 4.56
C LEU A 240 -1.52 8.66 5.66
N LEU A 241 -1.11 8.72 6.93
CA LEU A 241 -2.01 8.46 8.06
C LEU A 241 -3.16 9.47 8.13
N GLY A 242 -2.90 10.75 7.81
CA GLY A 242 -3.95 11.78 7.71
C GLY A 242 -4.96 11.48 6.61
N ALA A 243 -4.51 11.08 5.42
CA ALA A 243 -5.39 10.68 4.34
C ALA A 243 -6.24 9.44 4.71
N LEU A 244 -5.66 8.47 5.42
CA LEU A 244 -6.40 7.30 5.93
C LEU A 244 -7.45 7.67 6.97
N ARG A 245 -7.15 8.64 7.85
CA ARG A 245 -8.14 9.19 8.81
C ARG A 245 -9.32 9.81 8.08
N ASP A 246 -9.05 10.72 7.15
CA ASP A 246 -10.10 11.42 6.41
C ASP A 246 -10.96 10.44 5.58
N MET A 247 -10.35 9.37 5.04
CA MET A 247 -11.06 8.27 4.39
C MET A 247 -11.97 7.51 5.37
N ASN A 248 -11.47 7.17 6.56
CA ASN A 248 -12.23 6.45 7.57
C ASN A 248 -13.45 7.28 8.04
N GLU A 249 -13.26 8.57 8.32
CA GLU A 249 -14.35 9.49 8.70
C GLU A 249 -15.45 9.55 7.63
N ARG A 250 -15.08 9.70 6.35
CA ARG A 250 -16.04 9.73 5.23
C ARG A 250 -16.78 8.42 5.03
N LEU A 251 -16.10 7.28 5.22
CA LEU A 251 -16.73 5.97 5.18
C LEU A 251 -17.72 5.81 6.35
N SER A 252 -17.34 6.24 7.56
CA SER A 252 -18.19 6.16 8.75
C SER A 252 -19.46 7.00 8.59
N GLU A 253 -19.33 8.23 8.08
CA GLU A 253 -20.46 9.10 7.76
C GLU A 253 -21.39 8.48 6.70
N THR A 254 -20.81 7.85 5.67
CA THR A 254 -21.59 7.19 4.62
C THR A 254 -22.36 5.99 5.15
N VAL A 255 -21.73 5.14 5.98
CA VAL A 255 -22.39 4.01 6.63
C VAL A 255 -23.50 4.50 7.59
N ALA A 256 -23.27 5.58 8.33
CA ALA A 256 -24.28 6.20 9.19
C ALA A 256 -25.52 6.65 8.41
N ARG A 257 -25.32 7.36 7.28
CA ARG A 257 -26.42 7.76 6.38
C ARG A 257 -27.19 6.57 5.82
N VAL A 258 -26.49 5.50 5.42
CA VAL A 258 -27.13 4.27 4.93
C VAL A 258 -27.97 3.60 6.02
N ARG A 259 -27.48 3.60 7.27
CA ARG A 259 -28.21 3.05 8.42
C ARG A 259 -29.45 3.87 8.75
N GLU A 260 -29.35 5.20 8.73
CA GLU A 260 -30.48 6.10 8.93
C GLU A 260 -31.55 5.93 7.83
N GLY A 261 -31.13 5.85 6.56
CA GLY A 261 -32.01 5.56 5.43
C GLY A 261 -32.71 4.22 5.59
N SER A 262 -31.98 3.17 5.97
CA SER A 262 -32.53 1.84 6.24
C SER A 262 -33.55 1.85 7.39
N SER A 263 -33.28 2.60 8.46
CA SER A 263 -34.21 2.77 9.58
C SER A 263 -35.48 3.49 9.14
N SER A 264 -35.37 4.51 8.30
CA SER A 264 -36.51 5.25 7.76
C SER A 264 -37.38 4.36 6.87
N ILE A 265 -36.74 3.52 6.04
CA ILE A 265 -37.44 2.50 5.23
C ILE A 265 -38.16 1.51 6.15
N ALA A 266 -37.50 1.00 7.19
CA ALA A 266 -38.12 0.06 8.13
C ALA A 266 -39.40 0.65 8.77
N VAL A 267 -39.36 1.91 9.22
CA VAL A 267 -40.52 2.63 9.75
C VAL A 267 -41.63 2.76 8.69
N ALA A 268 -41.29 3.24 7.48
CA ALA A 268 -42.26 3.40 6.40
C ALA A 268 -42.91 2.06 6.01
N THR A 269 -42.13 0.98 5.94
CA THR A 269 -42.67 -0.37 5.67
C THR A 269 -43.59 -0.87 6.78
N GLY A 270 -43.33 -0.52 8.04
CA GLY A 270 -44.23 -0.79 9.16
C GLY A 270 -45.57 -0.07 9.03
N GLN A 271 -45.54 1.21 8.65
CA GLN A 271 -46.76 2.00 8.40
C GLN A 271 -47.56 1.48 7.21
N ILE A 272 -46.88 1.04 6.13
CA ILE A 272 -47.54 0.41 4.99
C ILE A 272 -48.23 -0.89 5.43
N ALA A 273 -47.57 -1.73 6.24
CA ALA A 273 -48.15 -2.97 6.72
C ALA A 273 -49.42 -2.72 7.57
N GLU A 274 -49.38 -1.74 8.47
CA GLU A 274 -50.54 -1.31 9.27
C GLU A 274 -51.68 -0.77 8.39
N GLY A 275 -51.37 0.12 7.45
CA GLY A 275 -52.35 0.66 6.51
C GLY A 275 -52.96 -0.41 5.61
N ASN A 276 -52.19 -1.44 5.24
CA ASN A 276 -52.69 -2.56 4.45
C ASN A 276 -53.61 -3.48 5.27
N MET A 277 -53.37 -3.62 6.58
CA MET A 277 -54.31 -4.32 7.49
C MET A 277 -55.63 -3.56 7.63
N ASP A 278 -55.59 -2.24 7.82
CA ASP A 278 -56.81 -1.40 7.87
C ASP A 278 -57.61 -1.50 6.57
N LEU A 279 -56.93 -1.37 5.41
CA LEU A 279 -57.57 -1.52 4.10
C LEU A 279 -58.20 -2.91 3.93
N SER A 280 -57.52 -3.97 4.35
CA SER A 280 -58.06 -5.34 4.30
C SER A 280 -59.35 -5.44 5.13
N SER A 281 -59.33 -4.95 6.38
CA SER A 281 -60.51 -4.96 7.26
C SER A 281 -61.68 -4.17 6.68
N ARG A 282 -61.41 -2.97 6.11
CA ARG A 282 -62.44 -2.17 5.44
C ARG A 282 -62.99 -2.85 4.20
N THR A 283 -62.15 -3.57 3.46
CA THR A 283 -62.56 -4.34 2.27
C THR A 283 -63.46 -5.50 2.68
N GLU A 284 -63.15 -6.21 3.77
CA GLU A 284 -64.01 -7.25 4.35
C GLU A 284 -65.37 -6.68 4.80
N GLN A 285 -65.36 -5.53 5.49
CA GLN A 285 -66.60 -4.86 5.90
C GLN A 285 -67.43 -4.42 4.68
N GLN A 286 -66.80 -3.87 3.65
CA GLN A 286 -67.47 -3.46 2.43
C GLN A 286 -68.06 -4.64 1.67
N ALA A 287 -67.36 -5.78 1.63
CA ALA A 287 -67.88 -7.02 1.06
C ALA A 287 -69.14 -7.48 1.82
N SER A 288 -69.12 -7.44 3.15
CA SER A 288 -70.29 -7.77 3.98
C SER A 288 -71.49 -6.83 3.73
N SER A 289 -71.26 -5.51 3.63
CA SER A 289 -72.34 -4.57 3.30
C SER A 289 -72.90 -4.77 1.88
N LEU A 290 -72.05 -5.20 0.93
CA LEU A 290 -72.50 -5.58 -0.42
C LEU A 290 -73.34 -6.84 -0.41
N GLU A 291 -73.00 -7.84 0.41
CA GLU A 291 -73.83 -9.04 0.61
C GLU A 291 -75.21 -8.69 1.19
N GLU A 292 -75.26 -7.81 2.20
CA GLU A 292 -76.53 -7.33 2.78
C GLU A 292 -77.36 -6.53 1.77
N THR A 293 -76.71 -5.72 0.93
CA THR A 293 -77.37 -4.99 -0.16
C THR A 293 -77.92 -5.96 -1.21
N ALA A 294 -77.17 -7.00 -1.58
CA ALA A 294 -77.62 -8.01 -2.53
C ALA A 294 -78.84 -8.77 -1.99
N ALA A 295 -78.83 -9.17 -0.71
CA ALA A 295 -79.97 -9.81 -0.05
C ALA A 295 -81.20 -8.88 -0.03
N SER A 296 -81.00 -7.59 0.27
CA SER A 296 -82.07 -6.58 0.22
C SER A 296 -82.65 -6.41 -1.19
N ILE A 297 -81.80 -6.50 -2.23
CA ILE A 297 -82.25 -6.47 -3.62
C ILE A 297 -83.05 -7.73 -3.97
N GLU A 298 -82.70 -8.90 -3.46
CA GLU A 298 -83.49 -10.13 -3.65
C GLU A 298 -84.87 -10.00 -3.00
N GLU A 299 -84.94 -9.48 -1.78
CA GLU A 299 -86.22 -9.22 -1.08
C GLU A 299 -87.07 -8.17 -1.80
N LEU A 300 -86.46 -7.07 -2.27
CA LEU A 300 -87.13 -6.07 -3.09
C LEU A 300 -87.64 -6.66 -4.41
N ALA A 301 -86.85 -7.49 -5.09
CA ALA A 301 -87.27 -8.14 -6.32
C ALA A 301 -88.44 -9.10 -6.08
N ALA A 302 -88.44 -9.83 -4.96
CA ALA A 302 -89.57 -10.66 -4.53
C ALA A 302 -90.83 -9.82 -4.28
N THR A 303 -90.69 -8.69 -3.59
CA THR A 303 -91.80 -7.76 -3.31
C THR A 303 -92.37 -7.14 -4.58
N VAL A 304 -91.50 -6.75 -5.53
CA VAL A 304 -91.92 -6.22 -6.83
C VAL A 304 -92.67 -7.27 -7.65
N ARG A 305 -92.21 -8.54 -7.65
CA ARG A 305 -92.95 -9.64 -8.28
C ARG A 305 -94.32 -9.83 -7.64
N HIS A 306 -94.40 -9.81 -6.31
CA HIS A 306 -95.66 -9.91 -5.57
C HIS A 306 -96.63 -8.76 -5.90
N ASN A 307 -96.13 -7.52 -5.95
CA ASN A 307 -96.93 -6.36 -6.36
C ASN A 307 -97.40 -6.46 -7.82
N THR A 308 -96.58 -7.01 -8.71
CA THR A 308 -96.96 -7.24 -10.11
C THR A 308 -98.10 -8.25 -10.22
N GLU A 309 -98.03 -9.36 -9.47
CA GLU A 309 -99.12 -10.35 -9.46
C GLU A 309 -100.40 -9.78 -8.83
N ASN A 310 -100.28 -9.02 -7.73
CA ASN A 310 -101.43 -8.32 -7.13
C ASN A 310 -102.08 -7.34 -8.11
N ALA A 311 -101.29 -6.58 -8.86
CA ALA A 311 -101.81 -5.67 -9.88
C ALA A 311 -102.50 -6.45 -11.02
N ARG A 312 -101.96 -7.61 -11.42
CA ARG A 312 -102.58 -8.52 -12.40
C ARG A 312 -103.92 -9.04 -11.91
N GLN A 313 -103.99 -9.53 -10.67
CA GLN A 313 -105.22 -10.00 -10.04
C GLN A 313 -106.25 -8.87 -9.88
N ALA A 314 -105.84 -7.69 -9.43
CA ALA A 314 -106.71 -6.52 -9.33
C ALA A 314 -107.28 -6.12 -10.71
N SER A 315 -106.45 -6.17 -11.76
CA SER A 315 -106.89 -5.92 -13.13
C SER A 315 -107.90 -6.96 -13.62
N GLU A 316 -107.69 -8.24 -13.32
CA GLU A 316 -108.66 -9.31 -13.64
C GLU A 316 -109.99 -9.10 -12.89
N LEU A 317 -109.92 -8.77 -11.60
CA LEU A 317 -111.09 -8.49 -10.77
C LEU A 317 -111.89 -7.28 -11.31
N ALA A 318 -111.20 -6.20 -11.69
CA ALA A 318 -111.81 -5.03 -12.28
C ALA A 318 -112.47 -5.34 -13.64
N ARG A 319 -111.84 -6.19 -14.46
CA ARG A 319 -112.42 -6.67 -15.73
C ARG A 319 -113.70 -7.46 -15.49
N ASN A 320 -113.68 -8.40 -14.54
CA ASN A 320 -114.85 -9.20 -14.16
C ASN A 320 -115.99 -8.31 -13.62
N ALA A 321 -115.67 -7.31 -12.78
CA ALA A 321 -116.65 -6.35 -12.27
C ALA A 321 -117.28 -5.52 -13.41
N THR A 322 -116.48 -5.14 -14.41
CA THR A 322 -116.97 -4.42 -15.61
C THR A 322 -117.91 -5.29 -16.44
N GLU A 323 -117.60 -6.58 -16.62
CA GLU A 323 -118.45 -7.54 -17.33
C GLU A 323 -119.80 -7.74 -16.61
N VAL A 324 -119.78 -7.90 -15.29
CA VAL A 324 -121.00 -7.97 -14.46
C VAL A 324 -121.82 -6.68 -14.59
N ALA A 325 -121.18 -5.52 -14.55
CA ALA A 325 -121.85 -4.22 -14.71
C ALA A 325 -122.51 -4.07 -16.11
N GLN A 326 -121.84 -4.53 -17.18
CA GLN A 326 -122.42 -4.55 -18.54
C GLN A 326 -123.65 -5.47 -18.62
N GLN A 327 -123.59 -6.63 -17.98
CA GLN A 327 -124.71 -7.57 -17.95
C GLN A 327 -125.89 -7.03 -17.11
N GLY A 328 -125.58 -6.33 -16.03
CA GLY A 328 -126.54 -5.54 -15.26
C GLY A 328 -127.19 -4.43 -16.09
N SER A 329 -126.39 -3.67 -16.86
CA SER A 329 -126.88 -2.63 -17.76
C SER A 329 -127.84 -3.18 -18.83
N SER A 330 -127.53 -4.33 -19.43
CA SER A 330 -128.44 -5.05 -20.34
C SER A 330 -129.76 -5.44 -19.68
N THR A 331 -129.70 -5.91 -18.44
CA THR A 331 -130.88 -6.29 -17.65
C THR A 331 -131.75 -5.06 -17.33
N VAL A 332 -131.15 -3.94 -16.95
CA VAL A 332 -131.87 -2.67 -16.73
C VAL A 332 -132.48 -2.16 -18.04
N GLY A 333 -131.80 -2.27 -19.18
CA GLY A 333 -132.34 -1.95 -20.49
C GLY A 333 -133.64 -2.71 -20.79
N ARG A 334 -133.66 -4.03 -20.54
CA ARG A 334 -134.88 -4.84 -20.66
C ARG A 334 -136.03 -4.38 -19.75
N VAL A 335 -135.72 -3.87 -18.55
CA VAL A 335 -136.73 -3.32 -17.62
C VAL A 335 -137.32 -2.03 -18.17
N VAL A 336 -136.50 -1.16 -18.78
CA VAL A 336 -136.96 0.07 -19.44
C VAL A 336 -137.88 -0.26 -20.62
N ASP A 337 -137.49 -1.19 -21.49
CA ASP A 337 -138.34 -1.64 -22.62
C ASP A 337 -139.70 -2.19 -22.13
N THR A 338 -139.68 -2.93 -21.01
CA THR A 338 -140.91 -3.45 -20.40
C THR A 338 -141.79 -2.32 -19.86
N MET A 339 -141.20 -1.29 -19.25
CA MET A 339 -141.93 -0.11 -18.77
C MET A 339 -142.51 0.73 -19.92
N GLU A 340 -141.82 0.87 -21.05
CA GLU A 340 -142.39 1.47 -22.26
C GLU A 340 -143.58 0.66 -22.80
N GLY A 341 -143.46 -0.67 -22.82
CA GLY A 341 -144.56 -1.57 -23.19
C GLY A 341 -145.79 -1.44 -22.27
N ILE A 342 -145.57 -1.29 -20.96
CA ILE A 342 -146.64 -1.02 -19.98
C ILE A 342 -147.28 0.34 -20.26
N SER A 343 -146.49 1.40 -20.46
CA SER A 343 -147.00 2.74 -20.77
C SER A 343 -147.87 2.75 -22.03
N ALA A 344 -147.42 2.09 -23.09
CA ALA A 344 -148.19 1.96 -24.33
C ALA A 344 -149.52 1.20 -24.11
N SER A 345 -149.51 0.12 -23.32
CA SER A 345 -150.73 -0.58 -22.92
C SER A 345 -151.67 0.31 -22.10
N SER A 346 -151.15 1.11 -21.16
CA SER A 346 -151.96 2.04 -20.37
C SER A 346 -152.61 3.13 -21.23
N THR A 347 -151.92 3.67 -22.25
CA THR A 347 -152.52 4.61 -23.21
C THR A 347 -153.64 3.95 -24.02
N LYS A 348 -153.45 2.68 -24.43
CA LYS A 348 -154.49 1.91 -25.12
C LYS A 348 -155.73 1.71 -24.24
N ILE A 349 -155.54 1.45 -22.95
CA ILE A 349 -156.64 1.34 -21.96
C ILE A 349 -157.36 2.69 -21.82
N ALA A 350 -156.63 3.82 -21.81
CA ALA A 350 -157.23 5.16 -21.77
C ALA A 350 -158.08 5.48 -23.01
N GLU A 351 -157.65 5.08 -24.21
CA GLU A 351 -158.46 5.18 -25.43
C GLU A 351 -159.74 4.34 -25.34
N ILE A 352 -159.63 3.08 -24.90
CA ILE A 352 -160.78 2.17 -24.76
C ILE A 352 -161.79 2.70 -23.74
N THR A 353 -161.32 3.19 -22.59
CA THR A 353 -162.19 3.80 -21.56
C THR A 353 -162.88 5.06 -22.07
N GLY A 354 -162.21 5.90 -22.86
CA GLY A 354 -162.84 7.04 -23.52
C GLY A 354 -163.94 6.65 -24.51
N ILE A 355 -163.77 5.55 -25.26
CA ILE A 355 -164.82 4.98 -26.12
C ILE A 355 -166.00 4.47 -25.27
N ILE A 356 -165.72 3.81 -24.15
CA ILE A 356 -166.75 3.30 -23.22
C ILE A 356 -167.55 4.45 -22.61
N GLU A 357 -166.92 5.57 -22.21
CA GLU A 357 -167.64 6.78 -21.76
C GLU A 357 -168.54 7.35 -22.87
N GLY A 358 -168.08 7.34 -24.12
CA GLY A 358 -168.89 7.71 -25.28
C GLY A 358 -170.12 6.82 -25.47
N ILE A 359 -169.96 5.49 -25.35
CA ILE A 359 -171.07 4.52 -25.45
C ILE A 359 -172.03 4.68 -24.27
N ALA A 360 -171.51 4.89 -23.05
CA ALA A 360 -172.32 5.09 -21.85
C ALA A 360 -173.17 6.36 -21.97
N PHE A 361 -172.62 7.46 -22.50
CA PHE A 361 -173.37 8.69 -22.74
C PHE A 361 -174.48 8.49 -23.79
N GLN A 362 -174.20 7.79 -24.90
CA GLN A 362 -175.21 7.44 -25.90
C GLN A 362 -176.32 6.55 -25.32
N THR A 363 -175.95 5.57 -24.48
CA THR A 363 -176.91 4.66 -23.84
C THR A 363 -177.77 5.41 -22.82
N ASN A 364 -177.21 6.38 -22.10
CA ASN A 364 -177.95 7.23 -21.19
C ASN A 364 -178.98 8.11 -21.93
N ILE A 365 -178.62 8.67 -23.08
CA ILE A 365 -179.56 9.42 -23.94
C ILE A 365 -180.65 8.50 -24.50
N LEU A 366 -180.30 7.28 -24.92
CA LEU A 366 -181.25 6.29 -25.43
C LEU A 366 -182.25 5.87 -24.35
N ALA A 367 -181.76 5.61 -23.13
CA ALA A 367 -182.56 5.24 -21.97
C ALA A 367 -183.50 6.38 -21.55
N LEU A 368 -183.05 7.64 -21.61
CA LEU A 368 -183.88 8.78 -21.29
C LEU A 368 -185.00 8.98 -22.32
N ASN A 369 -184.70 8.84 -23.62
CA ASN A 369 -185.73 8.91 -24.66
C ASN A 369 -186.75 7.76 -24.53
N ALA A 370 -186.29 6.55 -24.20
CA ALA A 370 -187.17 5.41 -23.95
C ALA A 370 -188.10 5.66 -22.74
N ALA A 371 -187.57 6.23 -21.64
CA ALA A 371 -188.34 6.56 -20.45
C ALA A 371 -189.40 7.65 -20.69
N VAL A 372 -189.09 8.65 -21.54
CA VAL A 372 -190.05 9.72 -21.90
C VAL A 372 -191.20 9.19 -22.76
N GLU A 373 -190.92 8.33 -23.74
CA GLU A 373 -191.96 7.77 -24.60
C GLU A 373 -192.81 6.70 -23.87
N ALA A 374 -192.19 5.95 -22.95
CA ALA A 374 -192.87 5.06 -22.02
C ALA A 374 -193.89 5.79 -21.13
N ALA A 375 -193.53 6.97 -20.61
CA ALA A 375 -194.44 7.81 -19.81
C ALA A 375 -195.64 8.35 -20.61
N ARG A 376 -195.51 8.44 -21.95
CA ARG A 376 -196.56 8.93 -22.86
C ARG A 376 -197.61 7.86 -23.19
N ALA A 377 -197.26 6.58 -23.10
CA ALA A 377 -198.12 5.43 -23.41
C ALA A 377 -199.03 4.98 -22.24
N GLY A 378 -198.96 5.64 -21.07
CA GLY A 378 -199.78 5.31 -19.91
C GLY A 378 -199.53 3.89 -19.38
N GLU A 379 -200.57 3.20 -18.88
CA GLU A 379 -200.44 1.88 -18.23
C GLU A 379 -199.87 0.77 -19.14
N GLN A 380 -199.83 0.96 -20.47
CA GLN A 380 -199.17 0.01 -21.39
C GLN A 380 -197.63 0.20 -21.47
N GLY A 381 -197.07 1.25 -20.86
CA GLY A 381 -195.65 1.63 -20.96
C GLY A 381 -194.85 1.57 -19.65
N ARG A 382 -195.35 0.92 -18.58
CA ARG A 382 -194.63 0.84 -17.29
C ARG A 382 -193.42 -0.10 -17.28
N GLY A 383 -193.27 -0.94 -18.29
CA GLY A 383 -192.16 -1.89 -18.45
C GLY A 383 -190.95 -1.25 -19.09
#